data_AF-A0AAI8VJX9-F1
#
_entry.id   AF-A0AAI8VJX9-F1
#
_cell.length_a   1.000
_cell.length_b   1.000
_cell.length_c   1.000
_cell.angle_alpha   90.00
_cell.angle_beta   90.00
_cell.angle_gamma   90.00
#
_symmetry.space_group_name_H-M   'P 1'
#
loop_
_entity.id
_entity.type
_entity.pdbx_description
1 polymer ?
#
loop_
_entity_poly.entity_id
_entity_poly.type
_entity_poly.pdbx_seq_one_letter_code
_entity_poly.pdbx_strand_id
1 'polypeptide(L)'
;MWGAGIEFTNVFCGIFSSLHLYNMAQAATNGQFSWPDLDCIVDLHGAEHLFYGSLPTKGTEFERRFSLAMGQSARLASSDRRHTKHWVSARGFANAVRQLRPSSILIQTLADRYNAIRLETRNGTLPGGALELLVDWQKQRPSDALVRRESQSSFIVPLLDLATNVVNEEWEHLLFDYFAMHRRCWDTLLRLQTDLHDELAFAERMFGWNLLERNHLNIRCIPGFIMQLTSENAEINRRGGRPSTTSDDLSSVVPRTYSIPEDVARAQGFVGRDHVRQLMDYEEDVEEIEEIEDHSTGLDENSTTARPGPSTGSRHNQRGSRDPNLDADLEMLTIDLALDPEATPQQNQCDAEAVLNVLRSRPSDQWLASMQSLLAVLQGQGADLEFLATTDVDQAKKLLQEVNGIADAQAKKKQKNKNKNKNRALRRKAERQALQETQGTQGTQESQETQESQETQESQETQES
;
A
#
# COMPACT_ATOMS: atom_id res chain seq x y z
N MET A 1 -4.31 5.52 -13.72
CA MET A 1 -4.14 6.13 -12.37
C MET A 1 -4.19 5.08 -11.27
N TRP A 2 -5.18 4.19 -11.28
CA TRP A 2 -5.31 3.05 -10.36
C TRP A 2 -4.00 2.37 -9.94
N GLY A 3 -3.20 1.87 -10.89
CA GLY A 3 -1.96 1.14 -10.57
C GLY A 3 -0.92 2.00 -9.84
N ALA A 4 -0.84 3.29 -10.17
CA ALA A 4 -0.01 4.24 -9.44
C ALA A 4 -0.55 4.48 -8.02
N GLY A 5 -1.87 4.50 -7.85
CA GLY A 5 -2.53 4.56 -6.55
C GLY A 5 -2.15 3.37 -5.67
N ILE A 6 -2.29 2.14 -6.18
CA ILE A 6 -1.88 0.91 -5.48
C ILE A 6 -0.41 0.97 -5.07
N GLU A 7 0.50 1.22 -6.02
CA GLU A 7 1.94 1.30 -5.73
C GLU A 7 2.26 2.37 -4.69
N PHE A 8 1.65 3.56 -4.81
CA PHE A 8 1.78 4.63 -3.84
C PHE A 8 1.33 4.17 -2.44
N THR A 9 0.15 3.56 -2.33
CA THR A 9 -0.37 3.09 -1.04
C THR A 9 0.48 1.99 -0.43
N ASN A 10 1.09 1.13 -1.25
CA ASN A 10 2.00 0.07 -0.81
C ASN A 10 3.30 0.63 -0.23
N VAL A 11 3.85 1.71 -0.80
CA VAL A 11 5.06 2.37 -0.30
C VAL A 11 4.85 2.95 1.10
N PHE A 12 3.73 3.65 1.31
CA PHE A 12 3.45 4.34 2.56
C PHE A 12 2.70 3.47 3.58
N CYS A 13 2.08 2.36 3.14
CA CYS A 13 1.30 1.42 3.94
C CYS A 13 0.15 2.04 4.75
N GLY A 14 -0.35 3.23 4.37
CA GLY A 14 -1.41 3.92 5.12
C GLY A 14 -2.71 3.10 5.19
N ILE A 15 -3.20 2.67 4.02
CA ILE A 15 -4.37 1.78 3.91
C ILE A 15 -4.13 0.48 4.67
N PHE A 16 -2.99 -0.16 4.40
CA PHE A 16 -2.64 -1.44 5.00
C PHE A 16 -2.63 -1.41 6.54
N SER A 17 -2.02 -0.37 7.12
CA SER A 17 -1.91 -0.22 8.58
C SER A 17 -3.27 0.07 9.21
N SER A 18 -4.08 0.91 8.55
CA SER A 18 -5.44 1.24 8.99
C SER A 18 -6.38 0.04 8.88
N LEU A 19 -6.23 -0.78 7.85
CA LEU A 19 -7.02 -2.00 7.64
C LEU A 19 -6.81 -3.01 8.77
N HIS A 20 -5.56 -3.21 9.17
CA HIS A 20 -5.24 -4.07 10.30
C HIS A 20 -5.84 -3.55 11.62
N LEU A 21 -5.79 -2.23 11.81
CA LEU A 21 -6.40 -1.59 12.97
C LEU A 21 -7.93 -1.71 12.97
N TYR A 22 -8.55 -1.50 11.80
CA TYR A 22 -9.98 -1.68 11.56
C TYR A 22 -10.43 -3.09 11.95
N ASN A 23 -9.74 -4.12 11.46
CA ASN A 23 -10.07 -5.49 11.79
C ASN A 23 -9.95 -5.79 13.30
N MET A 24 -8.94 -5.21 13.98
CA MET A 24 -8.83 -5.33 15.44
C MET A 24 -10.01 -4.63 16.15
N ALA A 25 -10.39 -3.44 15.70
CA ALA A 25 -11.51 -2.68 16.25
C ALA A 25 -12.85 -3.41 16.02
N GLN A 26 -13.05 -3.98 14.83
CA GLN A 26 -14.23 -4.78 14.51
C GLN A 26 -14.34 -6.00 15.44
N ALA A 27 -13.23 -6.72 15.67
CA ALA A 27 -13.22 -7.85 16.60
C ALA A 27 -13.48 -7.44 18.06
N ALA A 28 -12.94 -6.30 18.49
CA ALA A 28 -13.14 -5.80 19.85
C ALA A 28 -14.57 -5.29 20.10
N THR A 29 -15.24 -4.80 19.07
CA THR A 29 -16.61 -4.27 19.12
C THR A 29 -17.68 -5.30 18.72
N ASN A 30 -17.31 -6.57 18.52
CA ASN A 30 -18.19 -7.62 18.00
C ASN A 30 -18.90 -7.22 16.69
N GLY A 31 -18.21 -6.49 15.82
CA GLY A 31 -18.72 -6.05 14.52
C GLY A 31 -19.64 -4.82 14.54
N GLN A 32 -19.76 -4.12 15.68
CA GLN A 32 -20.55 -2.87 15.73
C GLN A 32 -19.89 -1.74 14.93
N PHE A 33 -18.56 -1.73 14.86
CA PHE A 33 -17.83 -0.77 14.04
C PHE A 33 -17.78 -1.22 12.58
N SER A 34 -18.19 -0.33 11.67
CA SER A 34 -18.15 -0.55 10.22
C SER A 34 -17.39 0.57 9.52
N TRP A 35 -16.56 0.18 8.55
CA TRP A 35 -15.91 1.10 7.62
C TRP A 35 -16.03 0.53 6.20
N PRO A 36 -17.16 0.79 5.51
CA PRO A 36 -17.51 0.22 4.21
C PRO A 36 -16.41 0.30 3.14
N ASP A 37 -15.62 1.38 3.12
CA ASP A 37 -14.50 1.52 2.18
C ASP A 37 -13.35 0.53 2.45
N LEU A 38 -13.05 0.24 3.73
CA LEU A 38 -12.08 -0.78 4.09
C LEU A 38 -12.63 -2.18 3.85
N ASP A 39 -13.92 -2.42 4.10
CA ASP A 39 -14.58 -3.67 3.74
C ASP A 39 -14.49 -3.92 2.22
N CYS A 40 -14.77 -2.89 1.41
CA CYS A 40 -14.61 -2.94 -0.04
C CYS A 40 -13.17 -3.28 -0.44
N ILE A 41 -12.14 -2.69 0.18
CA ILE A 41 -10.74 -3.05 -0.08
C ILE A 41 -10.46 -4.54 0.25
N VAL A 42 -11.05 -5.08 1.32
CA VAL A 42 -10.90 -6.49 1.67
C VAL A 42 -11.52 -7.39 0.62
N ASP A 43 -12.72 -7.04 0.14
CA ASP A 43 -13.43 -7.78 -0.91
C ASP A 43 -12.66 -7.70 -2.24
N LEU A 44 -12.17 -6.51 -2.61
CA LEU A 44 -11.46 -6.23 -3.85
C LEU A 44 -10.11 -6.95 -3.96
N HIS A 45 -9.37 -7.11 -2.85
CA HIS A 45 -8.03 -7.71 -2.88
C HIS A 45 -7.94 -9.12 -2.26
N GLY A 46 -8.99 -9.58 -1.59
CA GLY A 46 -9.04 -10.85 -0.87
C GLY A 46 -8.38 -10.79 0.51
N ALA A 47 -9.09 -11.26 1.53
CA ALA A 47 -8.61 -11.28 2.91
C ALA A 47 -7.34 -12.12 3.09
N GLU A 48 -7.22 -13.23 2.36
CA GLU A 48 -6.06 -14.13 2.41
C GLU A 48 -4.78 -13.51 1.80
N HIS A 49 -4.94 -12.44 1.03
CA HIS A 49 -3.83 -11.67 0.45
C HIS A 49 -3.46 -10.49 1.33
N LEU A 50 -4.42 -9.80 1.93
CA LEU A 50 -4.16 -8.68 2.83
C LEU A 50 -3.64 -9.17 4.18
N PHE A 51 -4.18 -10.27 4.69
CA PHE A 51 -3.81 -10.84 5.97
C PHE A 51 -2.98 -12.11 5.79
N TYR A 52 -2.09 -12.40 6.75
CA TYR A 52 -1.33 -13.63 6.72
C TYR A 52 -2.23 -14.82 7.09
N GLY A 53 -2.65 -15.59 6.08
CA GLY A 53 -3.53 -16.76 6.23
C GLY A 53 -5.00 -16.35 6.09
N SER A 54 -5.59 -15.87 7.17
CA SER A 54 -7.00 -15.42 7.23
C SER A 54 -7.14 -14.10 7.99
N LEU A 55 -8.37 -13.62 8.16
CA LEU A 55 -8.66 -12.50 9.05
C LEU A 55 -8.36 -12.88 10.51
N PRO A 56 -7.45 -12.18 11.24
CA PRO A 56 -7.21 -12.47 12.64
C PRO A 56 -8.45 -12.16 13.49
N THR A 57 -8.81 -13.06 14.39
CA THR A 57 -9.96 -12.92 15.30
C THR A 57 -9.55 -12.80 16.76
N LYS A 58 -8.30 -13.16 17.10
CA LYS A 58 -7.79 -13.18 18.48
C LYS A 58 -6.79 -12.06 18.70
N GLY A 59 -6.81 -11.46 19.91
CA GLY A 59 -5.88 -10.44 20.37
C GLY A 59 -4.41 -10.72 20.00
N THR A 60 -3.93 -11.93 20.33
CA THR A 60 -2.53 -12.34 20.07
C THR A 60 -2.20 -12.57 18.60
N GLU A 61 -3.20 -12.71 17.73
CA GLU A 61 -2.99 -12.93 16.30
C GLU A 61 -2.85 -11.61 15.54
N PHE A 62 -3.48 -10.52 15.99
CA PHE A 62 -3.40 -9.22 15.31
C PHE A 62 -1.96 -8.73 15.18
N GLU A 63 -1.23 -8.62 16.30
CA GLU A 63 0.17 -8.16 16.33
C GLU A 63 1.08 -9.06 15.47
N ARG A 64 0.94 -10.39 15.60
CA ARG A 64 1.78 -11.35 14.88
C ARG A 64 1.54 -11.27 13.37
N ARG A 65 0.28 -11.26 12.93
CA ARG A 65 -0.06 -11.21 11.50
C ARG A 65 0.29 -9.86 10.90
N PHE A 66 0.07 -8.76 11.62
CA PHE A 66 0.50 -7.42 11.20
C PHE A 66 2.02 -7.36 11.05
N SER A 67 2.77 -7.84 12.04
CA SER A 67 4.23 -7.89 12.00
C SER A 67 4.75 -8.69 10.81
N LEU A 68 4.18 -9.88 10.55
CA LEU A 68 4.52 -10.70 9.40
C LEU A 68 4.24 -9.99 8.07
N ALA A 69 3.08 -9.32 7.97
CA ALA A 69 2.72 -8.60 6.77
C ALA A 69 3.63 -7.39 6.51
N MET A 70 4.06 -6.70 7.56
CA MET A 70 5.08 -5.65 7.52
C MET A 70 6.50 -6.18 7.22
N GLY A 71 6.66 -7.47 6.95
CA GLY A 71 7.93 -8.08 6.58
C GLY A 71 8.83 -8.43 7.78
N GLN A 72 8.29 -8.48 8.99
CA GLN A 72 9.04 -9.02 10.13
C GLN A 72 9.20 -10.54 10.00
N SER A 73 10.32 -11.06 10.51
CA SER A 73 10.59 -12.50 10.43
C SER A 73 9.62 -13.29 11.31
N ALA A 74 9.10 -14.42 10.78
CA ALA A 74 8.34 -15.41 11.55
C ALA A 74 9.11 -16.09 12.69
N ARG A 75 10.41 -15.83 12.83
CA ARG A 75 11.20 -16.19 14.03
C ARG A 75 10.99 -15.24 15.19
N LEU A 76 10.80 -13.95 14.89
CA LEU A 76 9.99 -13.09 15.77
C LEU A 76 8.56 -13.69 15.69
N ALA A 77 7.58 -13.54 16.56
CA ALA A 77 6.31 -14.30 16.54
C ALA A 77 6.40 -15.80 16.90
N SER A 78 7.55 -16.47 16.74
CA SER A 78 7.77 -17.81 17.35
C SER A 78 7.82 -17.72 18.87
N SER A 79 7.32 -18.76 19.56
CA SER A 79 7.44 -18.89 21.02
C SER A 79 8.89 -19.07 21.49
N ASP A 80 9.77 -19.57 20.63
CA ASP A 80 11.21 -19.75 20.91
C ASP A 80 12.03 -18.48 20.57
N ARG A 81 11.50 -17.32 20.97
CA ARG A 81 12.20 -16.04 20.84
C ARG A 81 13.30 -15.96 21.90
N ARG A 82 14.53 -16.36 21.56
CA ARG A 82 15.71 -15.91 22.33
C ARG A 82 15.82 -14.40 22.15
N HIS A 83 15.93 -13.62 23.24
CA HIS A 83 15.95 -12.16 23.36
C HIS A 83 16.79 -11.41 22.30
N THR A 84 16.33 -11.42 21.05
CA THR A 84 16.99 -10.80 19.91
C THR A 84 16.20 -9.55 19.57
N LYS A 85 16.90 -8.42 19.46
CA LYS A 85 16.28 -7.12 19.21
C LYS A 85 15.38 -7.19 17.97
N HIS A 86 14.17 -6.65 18.10
CA HIS A 86 13.21 -6.51 17.01
C HIS A 86 13.81 -5.60 15.92
N TRP A 87 14.32 -6.19 14.86
CA TRP A 87 14.75 -5.43 13.68
C TRP A 87 13.93 -5.90 12.49
N VAL A 88 13.09 -4.99 11.98
CA VAL A 88 12.50 -5.15 10.65
C VAL A 88 13.64 -4.99 9.65
N SER A 89 13.99 -6.06 8.94
CA SER A 89 15.01 -5.92 7.90
C SER A 89 14.45 -5.06 6.77
N ALA A 90 15.20 -4.07 6.28
CA ALA A 90 14.79 -3.26 5.13
C ALA A 90 14.45 -4.13 3.89
N ARG A 91 15.08 -5.30 3.78
CA ARG A 91 14.80 -6.30 2.74
C ARG A 91 13.48 -7.03 2.96
N GLY A 92 13.08 -7.28 4.19
CA GLY A 92 11.78 -7.86 4.54
C GLY A 92 10.64 -6.92 4.21
N PHE A 93 10.86 -5.60 4.32
CA PHE A 93 9.88 -4.59 3.95
C PHE A 93 9.74 -4.39 2.42
N ALA A 94 10.86 -4.32 1.69
CA ALA A 94 10.82 -4.30 0.23
C ALA A 94 10.19 -5.58 -0.37
N ASN A 95 10.24 -6.68 0.39
CA ASN A 95 9.59 -7.94 0.09
C ASN A 95 8.40 -8.20 1.03
N ALA A 96 7.77 -7.15 1.56
CA ALA A 96 6.61 -7.30 2.43
C ALA A 96 5.61 -8.18 1.68
N VAL A 97 5.33 -9.35 2.26
CA VAL A 97 4.73 -10.46 1.53
C VAL A 97 3.30 -10.12 1.11
N ARG A 98 2.67 -9.20 1.87
CA ARG A 98 1.30 -8.75 1.66
C ARG A 98 1.31 -7.25 1.34
N GLN A 99 0.78 -6.95 0.17
CA GLN A 99 0.63 -5.61 -0.40
C GLN A 99 -0.71 -5.62 -1.14
N LEU A 100 -1.31 -4.44 -1.34
CA LEU A 100 -2.42 -4.30 -2.27
C LEU A 100 -1.92 -4.78 -3.64
N ARG A 101 -2.61 -5.75 -4.21
CA ARG A 101 -2.22 -6.31 -5.49
C ARG A 101 -3.01 -5.65 -6.60
N PRO A 102 -2.37 -5.37 -7.74
CA PRO A 102 -3.12 -5.19 -8.96
C PRO A 102 -3.72 -6.54 -9.38
N SER A 103 -4.87 -6.90 -8.83
CA SER A 103 -5.57 -8.16 -9.10
C SER A 103 -6.48 -8.10 -10.32
N SER A 104 -6.56 -6.96 -11.01
CA SER A 104 -7.31 -6.84 -12.26
C SER A 104 -6.73 -7.78 -13.33
N ILE A 105 -7.53 -8.77 -13.70
CA ILE A 105 -7.39 -9.70 -14.82
C ILE A 105 -7.21 -8.90 -16.11
N LEU A 106 -7.96 -7.83 -16.33
CA LEU A 106 -7.77 -6.97 -17.50
C LEU A 106 -6.36 -6.43 -17.56
N ILE A 107 -5.86 -5.91 -16.45
CA ILE A 107 -4.53 -5.32 -16.42
C ILE A 107 -3.46 -6.39 -16.56
N GLN A 108 -3.62 -7.57 -15.95
CA GLN A 108 -2.69 -8.68 -16.19
C GLN A 108 -2.68 -9.09 -17.67
N THR A 109 -3.88 -9.27 -18.25
CA THR A 109 -4.04 -9.67 -19.66
C THR A 109 -3.49 -8.62 -20.62
N LEU A 110 -3.73 -7.33 -20.36
CA LEU A 110 -3.27 -6.22 -21.18
C LEU A 110 -1.79 -5.90 -20.95
N ALA A 111 -1.28 -6.02 -19.73
CA ALA A 111 0.14 -5.83 -19.42
C ALA A 111 0.98 -6.92 -20.07
N ASP A 112 0.51 -8.17 -20.05
CA ASP A 112 1.16 -9.27 -20.76
C ASP A 112 1.20 -9.00 -22.27
N ARG A 113 0.11 -8.49 -22.85
CA ARG A 113 0.09 -8.04 -24.26
C ARG A 113 1.06 -6.90 -24.52
N TYR A 114 1.04 -5.84 -23.70
CA TYR A 114 1.91 -4.69 -23.88
C TYR A 114 3.38 -5.11 -23.78
N ASN A 115 3.70 -5.99 -22.83
CA ASN A 115 5.04 -6.53 -22.67
C ASN A 115 5.44 -7.49 -23.81
N ALA A 116 4.54 -8.35 -24.27
CA ALA A 116 4.76 -9.20 -25.44
C ALA A 116 5.04 -8.35 -26.68
N ILE A 117 4.15 -7.42 -27.03
CA ILE A 117 4.33 -6.48 -28.14
C ILE A 117 5.65 -5.71 -27.98
N ARG A 118 5.92 -5.13 -26.79
CA ARG A 118 7.15 -4.38 -26.54
C ARG A 118 8.43 -5.22 -26.67
N LEU A 119 8.42 -6.47 -26.23
CA LEU A 119 9.57 -7.37 -26.31
C LEU A 119 9.74 -7.96 -27.72
N GLU A 120 8.66 -8.09 -28.47
CA GLU A 120 8.63 -8.70 -29.81
C GLU A 120 8.86 -7.70 -30.93
N THR A 121 8.49 -6.43 -30.78
CA THR A 121 8.96 -5.34 -31.66
C THR A 121 10.50 -5.28 -31.67
N ARG A 122 11.15 -5.86 -30.65
CA ARG A 122 12.60 -6.00 -30.59
C ARG A 122 13.16 -7.20 -31.37
N ASN A 123 12.35 -8.23 -31.63
CA ASN A 123 12.78 -9.54 -32.18
C ASN A 123 12.02 -9.98 -33.46
N GLY A 124 11.07 -9.20 -33.97
CA GLY A 124 10.47 -9.37 -35.31
C GLY A 124 9.56 -10.58 -35.52
N THR A 125 9.20 -11.32 -34.46
CA THR A 125 8.35 -12.52 -34.55
C THR A 125 7.23 -12.40 -33.53
N LEU A 126 5.97 -12.26 -34.00
CA LEU A 126 4.78 -12.29 -33.14
C LEU A 126 4.48 -13.75 -32.72
N PRO A 127 4.49 -14.12 -31.43
CA PRO A 127 3.94 -15.36 -30.93
C PRO A 127 2.42 -15.26 -30.80
N GLY A 128 1.80 -16.43 -30.62
CA GLY A 128 0.37 -16.65 -30.50
C GLY A 128 -0.32 -15.55 -29.70
N GLY A 129 -1.10 -14.74 -30.41
CA GLY A 129 -1.63 -13.49 -29.87
C GLY A 129 -2.66 -13.75 -28.78
N ALA A 130 -2.69 -12.87 -27.77
CA ALA A 130 -3.88 -12.18 -27.26
C ALA A 130 -5.20 -12.97 -27.06
N LEU A 131 -5.69 -13.59 -28.13
CA LEU A 131 -6.77 -14.55 -28.13
C LEU A 131 -6.41 -15.82 -27.35
N GLU A 132 -5.19 -16.35 -27.44
CA GLU A 132 -4.80 -17.59 -26.74
C GLU A 132 -4.82 -17.43 -25.22
N LEU A 133 -4.35 -16.29 -24.69
CA LEU A 133 -4.42 -16.00 -23.25
C LEU A 133 -5.87 -15.80 -22.75
N LEU A 134 -6.72 -15.11 -23.52
CA LEU A 134 -8.15 -14.97 -23.16
C LEU A 134 -8.90 -16.29 -23.29
N VAL A 135 -8.56 -17.10 -24.29
CA VAL A 135 -9.08 -18.46 -24.47
C VAL A 135 -8.57 -19.37 -23.35
N ASP A 136 -7.32 -19.21 -22.88
CA ASP A 136 -6.77 -19.99 -21.77
C ASP A 136 -7.35 -19.56 -20.42
N TRP A 137 -7.58 -18.25 -20.20
CA TRP A 137 -8.33 -17.74 -19.06
C TRP A 137 -9.77 -18.27 -19.07
N GLN A 138 -10.41 -18.24 -20.23
CA GLN A 138 -11.74 -18.81 -20.41
C GLN A 138 -11.77 -20.32 -20.14
N LYS A 139 -10.76 -21.08 -20.59
CA LYS A 139 -10.66 -22.52 -20.28
C LYS A 139 -10.56 -22.78 -18.78
N GLN A 140 -10.07 -21.83 -17.98
CA GLN A 140 -10.02 -21.93 -16.52
C GLN A 140 -11.38 -21.65 -15.85
N ARG A 141 -12.34 -21.04 -16.56
CA ARG A 141 -13.74 -20.85 -16.12
C ARG A 141 -14.68 -21.77 -16.91
N PRO A 142 -15.06 -22.95 -16.38
CA PRO A 142 -15.81 -23.95 -17.14
C PRO A 142 -17.27 -23.58 -17.47
N SER A 143 -17.80 -22.41 -17.07
CA SER A 143 -19.22 -22.07 -17.28
C SER A 143 -19.55 -21.58 -18.69
N ASP A 144 -18.61 -20.99 -19.43
CA ASP A 144 -18.92 -20.32 -20.71
C ASP A 144 -17.93 -20.72 -21.79
N ALA A 145 -18.24 -21.78 -22.53
CA ALA A 145 -17.45 -22.18 -23.67
C ALA A 145 -17.76 -21.26 -24.88
N LEU A 146 -16.83 -20.37 -25.25
CA LEU A 146 -16.90 -19.65 -26.51
C LEU A 146 -16.79 -20.69 -27.63
N VAL A 147 -17.92 -20.94 -28.30
CA VAL A 147 -18.00 -21.83 -29.45
C VAL A 147 -17.14 -21.24 -30.56
N ARG A 148 -15.99 -21.86 -30.81
CA ARG A 148 -15.05 -21.51 -31.86
C ARG A 148 -15.73 -21.68 -33.22
N ARG A 149 -16.23 -20.60 -33.84
CA ARG A 149 -16.70 -20.60 -35.24
C ARG A 149 -15.57 -20.17 -36.16
N GLU A 150 -15.29 -20.97 -37.19
CA GLU A 150 -14.06 -20.98 -37.99
C GLU A 150 -13.84 -19.79 -38.97
N SER A 151 -14.53 -18.66 -38.83
CA SER A 151 -14.30 -17.48 -39.67
C SER A 151 -13.57 -16.37 -38.89
N GLN A 152 -12.38 -15.97 -39.32
CA GLN A 152 -11.52 -15.03 -38.58
C GLN A 152 -12.09 -13.62 -38.36
N SER A 153 -13.24 -13.24 -38.92
CA SER A 153 -13.94 -11.99 -38.58
C SER A 153 -15.03 -12.15 -37.50
N SER A 154 -15.37 -13.38 -37.08
CA SER A 154 -16.38 -13.64 -36.04
C SER A 154 -15.84 -13.61 -34.61
N PHE A 155 -14.54 -13.30 -34.43
CA PHE A 155 -13.91 -13.26 -33.10
C PHE A 155 -13.92 -11.87 -32.45
N ILE A 156 -14.14 -10.79 -33.21
CA ILE A 156 -14.10 -9.44 -32.64
C ILE A 156 -15.27 -9.21 -31.69
N VAL A 157 -16.49 -9.57 -32.10
CA VAL A 157 -17.69 -9.36 -31.28
C VAL A 157 -17.63 -10.14 -29.96
N PRO A 158 -17.33 -11.45 -29.93
CA PRO A 158 -17.25 -12.18 -28.67
C PRO A 158 -16.05 -11.76 -27.81
N LEU A 159 -14.98 -11.24 -28.41
CA LEU A 159 -13.84 -10.70 -27.68
C LEU A 159 -14.18 -9.37 -27.01
N LEU A 160 -14.90 -8.49 -27.71
CA LEU A 160 -15.40 -7.24 -27.14
C LEU A 160 -16.40 -7.53 -26.04
N ASP A 161 -17.33 -8.46 -26.24
CA ASP A 161 -18.28 -8.90 -25.22
C ASP A 161 -17.56 -9.45 -23.98
N LEU A 162 -16.55 -10.30 -24.17
CA LEU A 162 -15.70 -10.78 -23.09
C LEU A 162 -14.95 -9.64 -22.38
N ALA A 163 -14.38 -8.71 -23.15
CA ALA A 163 -13.67 -7.57 -22.57
C ALA A 163 -14.62 -6.67 -21.77
N THR A 164 -15.82 -6.39 -22.29
CA THR A 164 -16.87 -5.64 -21.61
C THR A 164 -17.30 -6.36 -20.33
N ASN A 165 -17.53 -7.67 -20.39
CA ASN A 165 -17.87 -8.45 -19.20
C ASN A 165 -16.76 -8.43 -18.14
N VAL A 166 -15.49 -8.56 -18.53
CA VAL A 166 -14.38 -8.45 -17.57
C VAL A 166 -14.24 -7.01 -17.04
N VAL A 167 -14.45 -5.99 -17.88
CA VAL A 167 -14.46 -4.58 -17.41
C VAL A 167 -15.56 -4.40 -16.39
N ASN A 168 -16.77 -4.89 -16.67
CA ASN A 168 -17.93 -4.81 -15.79
C ASN A 168 -17.81 -5.70 -14.54
N GLU A 169 -16.93 -6.71 -14.52
CA GLU A 169 -16.58 -7.45 -13.30
C GLU A 169 -15.55 -6.69 -12.45
N GLU A 170 -14.68 -5.88 -13.06
CA GLU A 170 -13.52 -5.26 -12.41
C GLU A 170 -13.63 -3.74 -12.24
N TRP A 171 -14.69 -3.13 -12.72
CA TRP A 171 -14.84 -1.67 -12.74
C TRP A 171 -14.78 -1.08 -11.33
N GLU A 172 -15.39 -1.73 -10.32
CA GLU A 172 -15.29 -1.30 -8.91
C GLU A 172 -13.83 -1.20 -8.47
N HIS A 173 -13.00 -2.16 -8.90
CA HIS A 173 -11.58 -2.20 -8.60
C HIS A 173 -10.82 -1.08 -9.32
N LEU A 174 -11.16 -0.82 -10.58
CA LEU A 174 -10.50 0.18 -11.44
C LEU A 174 -10.84 1.62 -11.04
N LEU A 175 -12.07 1.87 -10.58
CA LEU A 175 -12.56 3.19 -10.19
C LEU A 175 -12.32 3.53 -8.72
N PHE A 176 -11.95 2.55 -7.88
CA PHE A 176 -11.67 2.81 -6.48
C PHE A 176 -10.56 3.86 -6.31
N ASP A 177 -10.86 4.97 -5.63
CA ASP A 177 -9.88 6.04 -5.38
C ASP A 177 -8.93 5.68 -4.24
N TYR A 178 -7.87 4.96 -4.60
CA TYR A 178 -6.79 4.58 -3.69
C TYR A 178 -6.05 5.79 -3.08
N PHE A 179 -6.00 6.94 -3.75
CA PHE A 179 -5.31 8.13 -3.23
C PHE A 179 -6.13 8.80 -2.14
N ALA A 180 -7.42 9.03 -2.39
CA ALA A 180 -8.35 9.53 -1.38
C ALA A 180 -8.40 8.57 -0.18
N MET A 181 -8.48 7.26 -0.45
CA MET A 181 -8.50 6.28 0.64
C MET A 181 -7.19 6.26 1.44
N HIS A 182 -6.04 6.37 0.76
CA HIS A 182 -4.76 6.50 1.44
C HIS A 182 -4.71 7.71 2.34
N ARG A 183 -5.14 8.88 1.85
CA ARG A 183 -5.15 10.12 2.61
C ARG A 183 -5.97 9.99 3.89
N ARG A 184 -7.18 9.42 3.82
CA ARG A 184 -8.06 9.23 4.99
C ARG A 184 -7.48 8.27 6.01
N CYS A 185 -6.92 7.16 5.54
CA CYS A 185 -6.16 6.23 6.38
C CYS A 185 -4.96 6.93 7.04
N TRP A 186 -4.23 7.75 6.29
CA TRP A 186 -3.09 8.50 6.80
C TRP A 186 -3.48 9.51 7.87
N ASP A 187 -4.55 10.26 7.64
CA ASP A 187 -5.11 11.22 8.60
C ASP A 187 -5.56 10.51 9.89
N THR A 188 -6.13 9.31 9.77
CA THR A 188 -6.47 8.47 10.93
C THR A 188 -5.24 8.10 11.75
N LEU A 189 -4.15 7.69 11.10
CA LEU A 189 -2.89 7.36 11.78
C LEU A 189 -2.23 8.59 12.43
N LEU A 190 -2.32 9.75 11.79
CA LEU A 190 -1.84 11.01 12.35
C LEU A 190 -2.66 11.47 13.56
N ARG A 191 -3.99 11.29 13.52
CA ARG A 191 -4.86 11.54 14.67
C ARG A 191 -4.54 10.60 15.82
N LEU A 192 -4.37 9.30 15.54
CA LEU A 192 -3.89 8.34 16.56
C LEU A 192 -2.57 8.78 17.19
N GLN A 193 -1.61 9.28 16.40
CA GLN A 193 -0.36 9.80 16.94
C GLN A 193 -0.55 11.01 17.85
N THR A 194 -1.51 11.87 17.53
CA THR A 194 -1.79 13.11 18.26
C THR A 194 -2.58 12.84 19.53
N ASP A 195 -3.61 12.00 19.45
CA ASP A 195 -4.53 11.71 20.55
C ASP A 195 -3.93 10.75 21.58
N LEU A 196 -3.01 9.87 21.14
CA LEU A 196 -2.27 8.95 22.00
C LEU A 196 -0.85 9.45 22.32
N HIS A 197 -0.62 10.77 22.24
CA HIS A 197 0.72 11.34 22.36
C HIS A 197 1.41 10.93 23.67
N ASP A 198 0.71 11.02 24.80
CA ASP A 198 1.27 10.73 26.11
C ASP A 198 1.60 9.24 26.27
N GLU A 199 0.74 8.36 25.75
CA GLU A 199 0.92 6.91 25.82
C GLU A 199 2.03 6.44 24.87
N LEU A 200 2.15 7.08 23.69
CA LEU A 200 3.27 6.86 22.77
C LEU A 200 4.59 7.42 23.35
N ALA A 201 4.58 8.56 24.03
CA ALA A 201 5.74 9.10 24.72
C ALA A 201 6.22 8.17 25.85
N PHE A 202 5.28 7.60 26.59
CA PHE A 202 5.58 6.59 27.60
C PHE A 202 6.21 5.34 26.96
N ALA A 203 5.63 4.86 25.87
CA ALA A 203 6.15 3.72 25.11
C ALA A 203 7.57 3.97 24.57
N GLU A 204 7.84 5.17 24.06
CA GLU A 204 9.16 5.57 23.60
C GLU A 204 10.21 5.48 24.71
N ARG A 205 9.87 5.91 25.94
CA ARG A 205 10.76 5.79 27.11
C ARG A 205 11.00 4.34 27.53
N MET A 206 9.97 3.49 27.44
CA MET A 206 10.02 2.10 27.88
C MET A 206 10.72 1.18 26.88
N PHE A 207 10.43 1.34 25.59
CA PHE A 207 10.85 0.43 24.52
C PHE A 207 11.92 1.02 23.59
N GLY A 208 12.17 2.33 23.67
CA GLY A 208 13.12 3.03 22.80
C GLY A 208 12.61 3.18 21.37
N TRP A 209 11.30 3.26 21.17
CA TRP A 209 10.67 3.42 19.86
C TRP A 209 10.32 4.87 19.60
N ASN A 210 10.90 5.48 18.56
CA ASN A 210 10.67 6.89 18.22
C ASN A 210 9.31 7.12 17.53
N LEU A 211 8.21 6.65 18.13
CA LEU A 211 6.87 6.72 17.52
C LEU A 211 6.33 8.15 17.42
N LEU A 212 6.87 9.09 18.21
CA LEU A 212 6.48 10.50 18.18
C LEU A 212 7.07 11.29 17.01
N GLU A 213 8.18 10.82 16.45
CA GLU A 213 8.76 11.48 15.29
C GLU A 213 7.80 11.30 14.09
N ARG A 214 7.40 12.43 13.47
CA ARG A 214 6.48 12.49 12.31
C ARG A 214 7.12 11.96 11.02
N ASN A 215 7.81 10.84 11.10
CA ASN A 215 8.32 10.12 9.94
C ASN A 215 7.27 9.08 9.51
N HIS A 216 7.07 8.95 8.20
CA HIS A 216 6.16 7.96 7.63
C HIS A 216 6.46 6.52 8.11
N LEU A 217 7.73 6.21 8.38
CA LEU A 217 8.14 4.91 8.91
C LEU A 217 7.63 4.65 10.33
N ASN A 218 7.46 5.69 11.14
CA ASN A 218 7.01 5.60 12.53
C ASN A 218 5.49 5.58 12.61
N ILE A 219 4.83 6.44 11.83
CA ILE A 219 3.36 6.53 11.76
C ILE A 219 2.74 5.17 11.38
N ARG A 220 3.29 4.48 10.39
CA ARG A 220 2.84 3.13 9.99
C ARG A 220 3.09 2.05 11.06
N CYS A 221 3.97 2.28 12.04
CA CYS A 221 4.24 1.31 13.12
C CYS A 221 3.26 1.45 14.29
N ILE A 222 2.51 2.56 14.36
CA ILE A 222 1.56 2.82 15.46
C ILE A 222 0.55 1.68 15.62
N PRO A 223 -0.11 1.15 14.56
CA PRO A 223 -1.05 0.05 14.73
C PRO A 223 -0.39 -1.21 15.31
N GLY A 224 0.85 -1.52 14.92
CA GLY A 224 1.58 -2.66 15.47
C GLY A 224 1.86 -2.51 16.97
N PHE A 225 2.18 -1.30 17.42
CA PHE A 225 2.34 -1.00 18.83
C PHE A 225 1.03 -1.20 19.61
N ILE A 226 -0.07 -0.64 19.12
CA ILE A 226 -1.38 -0.76 19.78
C ILE A 226 -1.81 -2.24 19.84
N MET A 227 -1.60 -3.00 18.77
CA MET A 227 -1.87 -4.44 18.76
C MET A 227 -1.02 -5.21 19.77
N GLN A 228 0.25 -4.83 19.93
CA GLN A 228 1.12 -5.44 20.93
C GLN A 228 0.57 -5.18 22.34
N LEU A 229 0.21 -3.93 22.66
CA LEU A 229 -0.38 -3.58 23.95
C LEU A 229 -1.66 -4.38 24.23
N THR A 230 -2.53 -4.49 23.22
CA THR A 230 -3.78 -5.23 23.31
C THR A 230 -3.52 -6.72 23.55
N SER A 231 -2.52 -7.29 22.89
CA SER A 231 -2.09 -8.69 23.06
C SER A 231 -1.52 -8.93 24.47
N GLU A 232 -0.65 -8.05 24.97
CA GLU A 232 -0.06 -8.14 26.30
C GLU A 232 -1.13 -8.05 27.40
N ASN A 233 -2.06 -7.09 27.30
CA ASN A 233 -3.20 -6.98 28.21
C ASN A 233 -4.06 -8.25 28.20
N ALA A 234 -4.32 -8.83 27.02
CA ALA A 234 -5.06 -10.08 26.89
C ALA A 234 -4.32 -11.30 27.48
N GLU A 235 -2.99 -11.28 27.54
CA GLU A 235 -2.19 -12.32 28.21
C GLU A 235 -2.17 -12.15 29.73
N ILE A 236 -2.05 -10.92 30.24
CA ILE A 236 -2.08 -10.62 31.68
C ILE A 236 -3.43 -11.09 32.27
N ASN A 237 -4.53 -10.73 31.61
CA ASN A 237 -5.88 -11.13 32.01
C ASN A 237 -6.04 -12.66 32.02
N ARG A 238 -5.47 -13.37 31.04
CA ARG A 238 -5.50 -14.84 30.99
C ARG A 238 -4.73 -15.51 32.12
N ARG A 239 -3.65 -14.89 32.61
CA ARG A 239 -2.84 -15.43 33.71
C ARG A 239 -3.43 -15.14 35.09
N GLY A 240 -4.52 -14.39 35.18
CA GLY A 240 -5.05 -13.89 36.46
C GLY A 240 -4.06 -12.99 37.19
N GLY A 241 -3.09 -12.42 36.46
CA GLY A 241 -2.11 -11.50 37.03
C GLY A 241 -2.81 -10.19 37.39
N ARG A 242 -2.45 -9.61 38.54
CA ARG A 242 -2.87 -8.24 38.84
C ARG A 242 -2.21 -7.32 37.81
N PRO A 243 -2.98 -6.47 37.09
CA PRO A 243 -2.40 -5.53 36.15
C PRO A 243 -1.37 -4.69 36.91
N SER A 244 -0.21 -4.48 36.29
CA SER A 244 0.72 -3.47 36.80
C SER A 244 0.06 -2.10 36.67
N THR A 245 0.48 -1.11 37.45
CA THR A 245 0.02 0.27 37.28
C THR A 245 0.18 0.75 35.83
N THR A 246 1.23 0.27 35.15
CA THR A 246 1.45 0.49 33.72
C THR A 246 0.38 -0.13 32.83
N SER A 247 -0.13 -1.33 33.17
CA SER A 247 -1.18 -2.00 32.41
C SER A 247 -2.53 -1.28 32.56
N ASP A 248 -2.82 -0.69 33.72
CA ASP A 248 -4.03 0.10 33.95
C ASP A 248 -4.05 1.35 33.04
N ASP A 249 -2.94 2.10 32.98
CA ASP A 249 -2.82 3.26 32.09
C ASP A 249 -2.99 2.86 30.61
N LEU A 250 -2.39 1.73 30.21
CA LEU A 250 -2.45 1.19 28.85
C LEU A 250 -3.82 0.59 28.49
N SER A 251 -4.61 0.18 29.47
CA SER A 251 -5.96 -0.34 29.23
C SER A 251 -6.89 0.73 28.65
N SER A 252 -6.61 2.01 28.95
CA SER A 252 -7.37 3.16 28.43
C SER A 252 -7.07 3.47 26.96
N VAL A 253 -5.91 3.06 26.44
CA VAL A 253 -5.49 3.28 25.04
C VAL A 253 -6.37 2.51 24.07
N VAL A 254 -6.78 1.31 24.46
CA VAL A 254 -7.47 0.38 23.56
C VAL A 254 -8.84 0.93 23.14
N PRO A 255 -9.74 1.37 24.06
CA PRO A 255 -11.00 2.00 23.68
C PRO A 255 -10.83 3.27 22.83
N ARG A 256 -9.86 4.14 23.17
CA ARG A 256 -9.59 5.39 22.42
C ARG A 256 -9.12 5.11 21.00
N THR A 257 -8.34 4.07 20.83
CA THR A 257 -7.89 3.64 19.50
C THR A 257 -9.06 3.25 18.59
N TYR A 258 -10.17 2.75 19.15
CA TYR A 258 -11.33 2.34 18.35
C TYR A 258 -12.22 3.50 17.94
N SER A 259 -12.37 4.52 18.80
CA SER A 259 -13.19 5.68 18.48
C SER A 259 -12.59 6.55 17.37
N ILE A 260 -11.26 6.65 17.27
CA ILE A 260 -10.61 7.54 16.30
C ILE A 260 -10.88 7.14 14.83
N PRO A 261 -10.66 5.88 14.40
CA PRO A 261 -11.07 5.40 13.08
C PRO A 261 -12.55 5.62 12.80
N GLU A 262 -13.40 5.40 13.80
CA GLU A 262 -14.85 5.58 13.67
C GLU A 262 -15.23 7.04 13.45
N ASP A 263 -14.62 7.95 14.20
CA ASP A 263 -14.84 9.39 14.06
C ASP A 263 -14.33 9.91 12.71
N VAL A 264 -13.19 9.39 12.22
CA VAL A 264 -12.67 9.75 10.89
C VAL A 264 -13.57 9.21 9.79
N ALA A 265 -13.98 7.94 9.87
CA ALA A 265 -14.88 7.33 8.90
C ALA A 265 -16.24 8.07 8.84
N ARG A 266 -16.77 8.47 9.99
CA ARG A 266 -18.02 9.23 10.09
C ARG A 266 -17.88 10.66 9.58
N ALA A 267 -16.78 11.35 9.88
CA ALA A 267 -16.60 12.75 9.53
C ALA A 267 -16.31 12.98 8.04
N GLN A 268 -15.63 12.03 7.39
CA GLN A 268 -15.19 12.18 5.99
C GLN A 268 -16.14 11.52 4.98
N GLY A 269 -17.16 10.81 5.46
CA GLY A 269 -18.05 10.03 4.62
C GLY A 269 -17.35 8.86 3.92
N PHE A 270 -18.09 8.19 3.06
CA PHE A 270 -17.57 7.11 2.22
C PHE A 270 -17.20 7.70 0.86
N VAL A 271 -15.92 7.57 0.48
CA VAL A 271 -15.36 8.21 -0.73
C VAL A 271 -14.83 7.14 -1.69
N GLY A 272 -14.65 5.91 -1.24
CA GLY A 272 -14.25 4.82 -2.13
C GLY A 272 -15.49 4.26 -2.81
N ARG A 273 -16.29 3.53 -2.05
CA ARG A 273 -17.44 2.78 -2.57
C ARG A 273 -18.58 3.67 -3.04
N ASP A 274 -18.94 4.67 -2.24
CA ASP A 274 -20.09 5.52 -2.56
C ASP A 274 -19.79 6.47 -3.72
N HIS A 275 -18.54 6.93 -3.87
CA HIS A 275 -18.14 7.69 -5.05
C HIS A 275 -18.24 6.85 -6.31
N VAL A 276 -17.77 5.60 -6.24
CA VAL A 276 -17.85 4.63 -7.34
C VAL A 276 -19.32 4.33 -7.69
N ARG A 277 -20.21 4.18 -6.70
CA ARG A 277 -21.66 4.03 -6.94
C ARG A 277 -22.31 5.27 -7.53
N GLN A 278 -22.02 6.46 -6.99
CA GLN A 278 -22.56 7.71 -7.52
C GLN A 278 -22.19 7.93 -8.99
N LEU A 279 -20.99 7.51 -9.39
CA LEU A 279 -20.57 7.55 -10.79
C LEU A 279 -21.39 6.59 -11.68
N MET A 280 -21.88 5.47 -11.14
CA MET A 280 -22.73 4.53 -11.87
C MET A 280 -24.18 4.96 -11.94
N ASP A 281 -24.73 5.43 -10.82
CA ASP A 281 -26.13 5.85 -10.76
C ASP A 281 -26.37 7.02 -11.74
N TYR A 282 -25.33 7.83 -12.00
CA TYR A 282 -25.36 8.88 -13.01
C TYR A 282 -25.45 8.35 -14.45
N GLU A 283 -24.95 7.14 -14.74
CA GLU A 283 -25.04 6.55 -16.09
C GLU A 283 -26.44 5.96 -16.35
N GLU A 284 -27.08 5.34 -15.34
CA GLU A 284 -28.46 4.84 -15.48
C GLU A 284 -29.46 5.97 -15.76
N ASP A 285 -29.30 7.12 -15.10
CA ASP A 285 -30.16 8.30 -15.32
C ASP A 285 -29.97 8.94 -16.72
N VAL A 286 -28.76 8.83 -17.31
CA VAL A 286 -28.49 9.37 -18.66
C VAL A 286 -29.16 8.51 -19.74
N GLU A 287 -29.17 7.19 -19.58
CA GLU A 287 -29.87 6.28 -20.51
C GLU A 287 -31.39 6.49 -20.48
N GLU A 288 -31.99 6.78 -19.31
CA GLU A 288 -33.43 7.07 -19.20
C GLU A 288 -33.81 8.41 -19.89
N ILE A 289 -32.90 9.40 -19.90
CA ILE A 289 -33.15 10.70 -20.55
C ILE A 289 -33.12 10.56 -22.09
N GLU A 290 -32.22 9.76 -22.65
CA GLU A 290 -32.14 9.54 -24.10
C GLU A 290 -33.37 8.77 -24.65
N GLU A 291 -33.92 7.81 -23.89
CA GLU A 291 -35.16 7.11 -24.29
C GLU A 291 -36.40 8.02 -24.31
N ILE A 292 -36.42 9.08 -23.50
CA ILE A 292 -37.53 10.05 -23.47
C ILE A 292 -37.46 11.01 -24.67
N GLU A 293 -36.27 11.40 -25.12
CA GLU A 293 -36.11 12.29 -26.28
C GLU A 293 -36.50 11.62 -27.60
N ASP A 294 -36.22 10.32 -27.77
CA ASP A 294 -36.62 9.55 -28.96
C ASP A 294 -38.13 9.28 -29.05
N HIS A 295 -38.86 9.42 -27.94
CA HIS A 295 -40.33 9.35 -27.92
C HIS A 295 -41.03 10.71 -28.01
N SER A 296 -40.28 11.83 -28.00
CA SER A 296 -40.85 13.18 -28.05
C SER A 296 -40.93 13.80 -29.45
N THR A 297 -40.41 13.18 -30.51
CA THR A 297 -40.41 13.77 -31.87
C THR A 297 -41.65 13.45 -32.71
N GLY A 298 -42.67 12.85 -32.10
CA GLY A 298 -43.79 12.26 -32.82
C GLY A 298 -45.19 12.80 -32.53
N LEU A 299 -45.42 14.09 -32.26
CA LEU A 299 -46.79 14.65 -32.26
C LEU A 299 -46.90 16.12 -32.74
N ASP A 300 -47.54 16.24 -33.92
CA ASP A 300 -48.61 17.18 -34.28
C ASP A 300 -48.34 18.69 -34.42
N GLU A 301 -47.95 19.07 -35.64
CA GLU A 301 -48.36 20.33 -36.27
C GLU A 301 -49.89 20.35 -36.47
N ASN A 302 -50.66 20.81 -35.47
CA ASN A 302 -51.94 21.54 -35.66
C ASN A 302 -52.63 21.79 -34.31
N SER A 303 -52.60 23.03 -33.82
CA SER A 303 -53.78 23.65 -33.18
C SER A 303 -53.52 25.10 -32.80
N THR A 304 -54.08 26.00 -33.59
CA THR A 304 -54.25 27.42 -33.30
C THR A 304 -55.38 27.64 -32.28
N THR A 305 -55.28 28.75 -31.53
CA THR A 305 -56.34 29.47 -30.78
C THR A 305 -56.82 28.92 -29.42
N ALA A 306 -56.47 29.60 -28.33
CA ALA A 306 -57.35 30.54 -27.59
C ALA A 306 -56.94 30.72 -26.11
N ARG A 307 -56.64 31.97 -25.72
CA ARG A 307 -56.82 32.52 -24.35
C ARG A 307 -58.32 32.80 -24.14
N PRO A 308 -58.89 32.91 -22.90
CA PRO A 308 -58.33 33.69 -21.78
C PRO A 308 -58.68 33.21 -20.33
N GLY A 309 -58.12 33.90 -19.32
CA GLY A 309 -58.83 34.14 -18.05
C GLY A 309 -58.08 33.81 -16.74
N PRO A 310 -57.91 34.78 -15.81
CA PRO A 310 -57.14 34.62 -14.58
C PRO A 310 -58.02 34.14 -13.41
N SER A 311 -57.47 33.31 -12.51
CA SER A 311 -58.09 33.05 -11.22
C SER A 311 -57.10 33.26 -10.07
N THR A 312 -57.55 34.09 -9.15
CA THR A 312 -56.99 34.47 -7.87
C THR A 312 -57.10 33.33 -6.86
N GLY A 313 -56.00 33.02 -6.16
CA GLY A 313 -55.97 31.99 -5.13
C GLY A 313 -54.89 32.25 -4.08
N SER A 314 -55.22 33.13 -3.14
CA SER A 314 -54.47 33.40 -1.90
C SER A 314 -54.29 32.14 -1.05
N ARG A 315 -53.07 31.88 -0.53
CA ARG A 315 -52.87 31.52 0.90
C ARG A 315 -51.40 31.37 1.35
N HIS A 316 -51.14 32.08 2.44
CA HIS A 316 -50.29 31.75 3.61
C HIS A 316 -48.76 31.76 3.50
N ASN A 317 -48.23 32.92 3.88
CA ASN A 317 -46.93 33.13 4.52
C ASN A 317 -46.82 32.37 5.86
N GLN A 318 -45.77 31.56 6.02
CA GLN A 318 -45.04 31.45 7.28
C GLN A 318 -43.56 31.73 6.99
N ARG A 319 -43.11 32.93 7.35
CA ARG A 319 -41.71 33.33 7.37
C ARG A 319 -41.07 32.78 8.65
N GLY A 320 -40.26 31.74 8.51
CA GLY A 320 -39.22 31.41 9.47
C GLY A 320 -38.01 32.29 9.19
N SER A 321 -37.54 32.99 10.22
CA SER A 321 -36.31 33.79 10.24
C SER A 321 -35.10 32.93 9.88
N ARG A 322 -34.54 33.13 8.68
CA ARG A 322 -33.23 32.59 8.27
C ARG A 322 -32.11 33.44 8.88
N ASP A 323 -31.13 32.76 9.45
CA ASP A 323 -29.92 33.32 10.02
C ASP A 323 -28.96 33.73 8.88
N PRO A 324 -28.60 35.02 8.73
CA PRO A 324 -27.77 35.50 7.62
C PRO A 324 -26.31 35.01 7.67
N ASN A 325 -25.89 34.29 8.72
CA ASN A 325 -24.56 33.66 8.77
C ASN A 325 -24.51 32.23 8.23
N LEU A 326 -25.64 31.57 7.99
CA LEU A 326 -25.64 30.18 7.48
C LEU A 326 -25.54 30.11 5.95
N ASP A 327 -26.05 31.12 5.23
CA ASP A 327 -26.00 31.16 3.77
C ASP A 327 -24.58 31.52 3.25
N ALA A 328 -23.75 32.22 4.04
CA ALA A 328 -22.36 32.52 3.68
C ALA A 328 -21.42 31.30 3.83
N ASP A 329 -21.75 30.35 4.72
CA ASP A 329 -20.97 29.13 4.93
C ASP A 329 -21.39 27.98 3.99
N LEU A 330 -22.61 28.02 3.43
CA LEU A 330 -23.10 27.06 2.43
C LEU A 330 -22.71 27.44 0.99
N GLU A 331 -22.55 28.72 0.66
CA GLU A 331 -22.00 29.15 -0.64
C GLU A 331 -20.50 28.83 -0.81
N MET A 332 -19.77 28.48 0.27
CA MET A 332 -18.37 28.05 0.20
C MET A 332 -18.17 26.55 -0.08
N LEU A 333 -19.24 25.76 -0.18
CA LEU A 333 -19.17 24.29 -0.28
C LEU A 333 -19.75 23.68 -1.56
N THR A 334 -20.20 24.49 -2.51
CA THR A 334 -20.62 24.05 -3.85
C THR A 334 -19.89 24.88 -4.90
N ILE A 335 -18.77 24.36 -5.39
CA ILE A 335 -18.24 24.78 -6.70
C ILE A 335 -18.87 23.81 -7.70
N ASP A 336 -19.97 24.25 -8.32
CA ASP A 336 -20.48 23.62 -9.54
C ASP A 336 -19.46 23.84 -10.67
N LEU A 337 -18.79 22.77 -11.07
CA LEU A 337 -17.90 22.73 -12.24
C LEU A 337 -18.74 22.47 -13.50
N ALA A 338 -19.57 23.45 -13.87
CA ALA A 338 -20.08 23.53 -15.23
C ALA A 338 -19.05 24.32 -16.07
N LEU A 339 -18.24 23.62 -16.88
CA LEU A 339 -17.49 24.27 -17.93
C LEU A 339 -18.51 24.78 -18.97
N ASP A 340 -18.60 26.10 -19.10
CA ASP A 340 -19.42 26.74 -20.14
C ASP A 340 -18.89 26.32 -21.52
N PRO A 341 -19.67 25.59 -22.34
CA PRO A 341 -19.22 25.11 -23.65
C PRO A 341 -18.94 26.25 -24.63
N GLU A 342 -19.34 27.50 -24.33
CA GLU A 342 -19.06 28.68 -25.15
C GLU A 342 -17.83 29.49 -24.70
N ALA A 343 -17.14 29.09 -23.62
CA ALA A 343 -16.02 29.86 -23.09
C ALA A 343 -14.77 29.80 -23.99
N THR A 344 -14.18 30.97 -24.24
CA THR A 344 -12.98 31.10 -25.07
C THR A 344 -11.75 30.44 -24.40
N PRO A 345 -10.76 29.93 -25.18
CA PRO A 345 -9.61 29.19 -24.65
C PRO A 345 -8.78 29.93 -23.59
N GLN A 346 -8.80 31.26 -23.59
CA GLN A 346 -8.08 32.10 -22.62
C GLN A 346 -8.80 32.18 -21.26
N GLN A 347 -10.12 32.00 -21.24
CA GLN A 347 -10.91 32.02 -20.01
C GLN A 347 -10.75 30.69 -19.25
N ASN A 348 -10.80 29.57 -19.96
CA ASN A 348 -10.53 28.24 -19.42
C ASN A 348 -9.09 28.06 -18.92
N GLN A 349 -8.15 28.85 -19.44
CA GLN A 349 -6.74 28.84 -19.00
C GLN A 349 -6.55 29.57 -17.66
N CYS A 350 -7.29 30.65 -17.41
CA CYS A 350 -7.33 31.33 -16.11
C CYS A 350 -8.00 30.48 -15.02
N ASP A 351 -9.04 29.74 -15.36
CA ASP A 351 -9.76 28.89 -14.40
C ASP A 351 -8.98 27.62 -14.04
N ALA A 352 -8.24 27.04 -14.98
CA ALA A 352 -7.30 25.95 -14.69
C ALA A 352 -6.17 26.39 -13.73
N GLU A 353 -5.71 27.64 -13.84
CA GLU A 353 -4.67 28.19 -12.96
C GLU A 353 -5.22 28.53 -11.56
N ALA A 354 -6.49 28.91 -11.45
CA ALA A 354 -7.20 29.04 -10.18
C ALA A 354 -7.39 27.67 -9.48
N VAL A 355 -7.77 26.63 -10.22
CA VAL A 355 -7.87 25.24 -9.71
C VAL A 355 -6.49 24.72 -9.25
N LEU A 356 -5.44 24.97 -10.03
CA LEU A 356 -4.07 24.64 -9.64
C LEU A 356 -3.61 25.42 -8.39
N ASN A 357 -4.04 26.67 -8.21
CA ASN A 357 -3.72 27.46 -7.03
C ASN A 357 -4.49 27.00 -5.78
N VAL A 358 -5.72 26.50 -5.92
CA VAL A 358 -6.46 25.83 -4.84
C VAL A 358 -5.79 24.50 -4.45
N LEU A 359 -5.37 23.70 -5.43
CA LEU A 359 -4.61 22.46 -5.19
C LEU A 359 -3.23 22.72 -4.55
N ARG A 360 -2.58 23.84 -4.88
CA ARG A 360 -1.33 24.30 -4.23
C ARG A 360 -1.52 24.81 -2.81
N SER A 361 -2.72 25.27 -2.44
CA SER A 361 -2.98 25.91 -1.14
C SER A 361 -3.16 24.95 0.03
N ARG A 362 -3.23 23.62 -0.19
CA ARG A 362 -3.50 22.63 0.88
C ARG A 362 -2.75 21.29 0.83
N PRO A 363 -1.43 21.20 0.57
CA PRO A 363 -0.64 20.11 1.10
C PRO A 363 -0.09 20.47 2.49
N SER A 364 0.10 19.49 3.36
CA SER A 364 0.95 19.72 4.54
C SER A 364 2.36 20.12 4.07
N ASP A 365 3.03 21.03 4.78
CA ASP A 365 4.40 21.45 4.48
C ASP A 365 5.36 20.25 4.30
N GLN A 366 5.01 19.11 4.89
CA GLN A 366 5.74 17.85 4.79
C GLN A 366 5.55 17.11 3.46
N TRP A 367 4.38 17.20 2.83
CA TRP A 367 4.15 16.69 1.46
C TRP A 367 4.91 17.54 0.44
N LEU A 368 4.82 18.86 0.57
CA LEU A 368 5.59 19.81 -0.23
C LEU A 368 7.09 19.61 -0.04
N ALA A 369 7.57 19.42 1.19
CA ALA A 369 8.98 19.14 1.46
C ALA A 369 9.45 17.78 0.91
N SER A 370 8.57 16.77 0.88
CA SER A 370 8.90 15.45 0.30
C SER A 370 8.95 15.50 -1.22
N MET A 371 8.04 16.24 -1.86
CA MET A 371 8.07 16.51 -3.30
C MET A 371 9.22 17.44 -3.68
N GLN A 372 9.53 18.44 -2.88
CA GLN A 372 10.70 19.32 -3.04
C GLN A 372 12.01 18.57 -2.80
N SER A 373 12.07 17.59 -1.90
CA SER A 373 13.25 16.73 -1.71
C SER A 373 13.46 15.80 -2.91
N LEU A 374 12.38 15.27 -3.48
CA LEU A 374 12.42 14.51 -4.74
C LEU A 374 12.90 15.41 -5.89
N LEU A 375 12.37 16.64 -5.98
CA LEU A 375 12.78 17.67 -6.93
C LEU A 375 14.23 18.14 -6.71
N ALA A 376 14.71 18.26 -5.46
CA ALA A 376 16.07 18.68 -5.13
C ALA A 376 17.10 17.60 -5.48
N VAL A 377 16.75 16.32 -5.34
CA VAL A 377 17.55 15.19 -5.85
C VAL A 377 17.65 15.23 -7.38
N LEU A 378 16.60 15.70 -8.06
CA LEU A 378 16.59 15.92 -9.51
C LEU A 378 17.35 17.20 -9.92
N GLN A 379 17.29 18.27 -9.11
CA GLN A 379 17.94 19.57 -9.36
C GLN A 379 19.44 19.59 -8.99
N GLY A 380 19.91 18.66 -8.13
CA GLY A 380 21.32 18.50 -7.76
C GLY A 380 22.28 18.13 -8.91
N GLN A 381 21.76 17.95 -10.13
CA GLN A 381 22.56 17.75 -11.35
C GLN A 381 22.53 18.95 -12.31
N GLY A 382 22.01 20.11 -11.89
CA GLY A 382 22.11 21.36 -12.66
C GLY A 382 21.25 21.38 -13.93
N ALA A 383 20.08 20.73 -13.90
CA ALA A 383 19.12 20.80 -15.00
C ALA A 383 18.12 21.94 -14.75
N ASP A 384 18.09 22.89 -15.68
CA ASP A 384 17.12 23.99 -15.71
C ASP A 384 15.70 23.45 -15.97
N LEU A 385 14.67 24.12 -15.43
CA LEU A 385 13.27 23.71 -15.58
C LEU A 385 12.82 23.68 -17.06
N GLU A 386 13.42 24.53 -17.91
CA GLU A 386 13.21 24.52 -19.37
C GLU A 386 13.80 23.29 -20.07
N PHE A 387 14.86 22.69 -19.51
CA PHE A 387 15.48 21.49 -20.08
C PHE A 387 14.54 20.29 -19.93
N LEU A 388 13.90 20.10 -18.78
CA LEU A 388 12.96 19.00 -18.56
C LEU A 388 11.65 19.16 -19.33
N ALA A 389 11.21 20.39 -19.60
CA ALA A 389 10.03 20.66 -20.44
C ALA A 389 10.27 20.32 -21.93
N THR A 390 11.53 20.24 -22.36
CA THR A 390 11.93 19.99 -23.76
C THR A 390 12.67 18.65 -23.95
N THR A 391 12.94 17.92 -22.88
CA THR A 391 13.65 16.64 -22.95
C THR A 391 12.73 15.55 -23.48
N ASP A 392 13.08 15.01 -24.65
CA ASP A 392 12.43 13.85 -25.27
C ASP A 392 12.45 12.63 -24.32
N VAL A 393 11.36 11.87 -24.33
CA VAL A 393 11.12 10.69 -23.47
C VAL A 393 12.27 9.68 -23.58
N ASP A 394 12.92 9.59 -24.73
CA ASP A 394 14.03 8.66 -24.94
C ASP A 394 15.35 9.13 -24.31
N GLN A 395 15.57 10.44 -24.17
CA GLN A 395 16.68 10.97 -23.36
C GLN A 395 16.43 10.79 -21.86
N ALA A 396 15.20 10.98 -21.39
CA ALA A 396 14.83 10.71 -19.99
C ALA A 396 15.02 9.22 -19.63
N LYS A 397 14.66 8.30 -20.53
CA LYS A 397 14.91 6.86 -20.36
C LYS A 397 16.40 6.52 -20.33
N LYS A 398 17.23 7.18 -21.14
CA LYS A 398 18.69 6.97 -21.15
C LYS A 398 19.33 7.41 -19.84
N LEU A 399 18.91 8.54 -19.29
CA LEU A 399 19.37 9.03 -17.98
C LEU A 399 18.93 8.09 -16.84
N LEU A 400 17.70 7.58 -16.88
CA LEU A 400 17.22 6.56 -15.94
C LEU A 400 18.04 5.25 -16.01
N GLN A 401 18.46 4.83 -17.20
CA GLN A 401 19.35 3.67 -17.36
C GLN A 401 20.74 3.91 -16.76
N GLU A 402 21.29 5.12 -16.91
CA GLU A 402 22.59 5.48 -16.32
C GLU A 402 22.53 5.52 -14.79
N VAL A 403 21.44 6.06 -14.21
CA VAL A 403 21.20 6.06 -12.75
C VAL A 403 21.10 4.64 -12.20
N ASN A 404 20.36 3.77 -12.87
CA ASN A 404 20.27 2.36 -12.48
C ASN A 404 21.61 1.63 -12.62
N GLY A 405 22.41 1.95 -13.65
CA GLY A 405 23.77 1.42 -13.82
C GLY A 405 24.72 1.81 -12.68
N ILE A 406 24.59 3.02 -12.13
CA ILE A 406 25.38 3.48 -10.98
C ILE A 406 24.97 2.74 -9.70
N ALA A 407 23.67 2.56 -9.47
CA ALA A 407 23.16 1.78 -8.33
C ALA A 407 23.67 0.33 -8.37
N ASP A 408 23.66 -0.30 -9.55
CA ASP A 408 24.19 -1.64 -9.77
C ASP A 408 25.71 -1.71 -9.55
N ALA A 409 26.46 -0.70 -9.98
CA ALA A 409 27.90 -0.62 -9.74
C ALA A 409 28.22 -0.51 -8.23
N GLN A 410 27.44 0.27 -7.48
CA GLN A 410 27.58 0.39 -6.02
C GLN A 410 27.22 -0.91 -5.31
N ALA A 411 26.16 -1.60 -5.74
CA ALA A 411 25.77 -2.92 -5.22
C ALA A 411 26.87 -3.96 -5.46
N LYS A 412 27.43 -4.01 -6.68
CA LYS A 412 28.58 -4.87 -7.04
C LYS A 412 29.82 -4.56 -6.19
N LYS A 413 30.10 -3.28 -5.89
CA LYS A 413 31.21 -2.87 -4.99
C LYS A 413 30.99 -3.35 -3.55
N LYS A 414 29.78 -3.23 -3.01
CA LYS A 414 29.42 -3.76 -1.68
C LYS A 414 29.56 -5.29 -1.63
N GLN A 415 29.12 -6.01 -2.67
CA GLN A 415 29.27 -7.46 -2.79
C GLN A 415 30.75 -7.88 -2.82
N LYS A 416 31.60 -7.20 -3.60
CA LYS A 416 33.06 -7.44 -3.62
C LYS A 416 33.70 -7.23 -2.25
N ASN A 417 33.32 -6.18 -1.53
CA ASN A 417 33.82 -5.94 -0.16
C ASN A 417 33.38 -7.03 0.83
N LYS A 418 32.13 -7.50 0.74
CA LYS A 418 31.63 -8.61 1.57
C LYS A 418 32.41 -9.91 1.31
N ASN A 419 32.68 -10.22 0.03
CA ASN A 419 33.50 -11.38 -0.33
C ASN A 419 34.96 -11.24 0.14
N LYS A 420 35.54 -10.04 0.05
CA LYS A 420 36.90 -9.76 0.56
C LYS A 420 36.98 -9.97 2.07
N ASN A 421 35.97 -9.54 2.84
CA ASN A 421 35.90 -9.77 4.28
C ASN A 421 35.69 -11.25 4.63
N LYS A 422 34.84 -11.97 3.88
CA LYS A 422 34.66 -13.42 4.04
C LYS A 422 35.96 -14.18 3.80
N ASN A 423 36.71 -13.84 2.74
CA ASN A 423 38.00 -14.47 2.46
C ASN A 423 39.07 -14.15 3.52
N ARG A 424 39.08 -12.94 4.08
CA ARG A 424 39.94 -12.60 5.22
C ARG A 424 39.60 -13.42 6.46
N ALA A 425 38.30 -13.64 6.74
CA ALA A 425 37.87 -14.47 7.86
C ALA A 425 38.28 -15.94 7.67
N LEU A 426 38.14 -16.47 6.45
CA LEU A 426 38.58 -17.84 6.12
C LEU A 426 40.10 -17.99 6.24
N ARG A 427 40.89 -17.02 5.78
CA ARG A 427 42.36 -17.03 5.97
C ARG A 427 42.75 -17.02 7.44
N ARG A 428 42.16 -16.14 8.25
CA ARG A 428 42.39 -16.12 9.71
C ARG A 428 42.01 -17.43 10.39
N LYS A 429 40.97 -18.12 9.90
CA LYS A 429 40.57 -19.43 10.41
C LYS A 429 41.60 -20.51 10.04
N ALA A 430 42.07 -20.52 8.79
CA ALA A 430 43.11 -21.43 8.33
C ALA A 430 44.45 -21.21 9.06
N GLU A 431 44.87 -19.95 9.27
CA GLU A 431 46.06 -19.61 10.05
C GLU A 431 45.96 -20.12 11.49
N ARG A 432 44.80 -19.99 12.13
CA ARG A 432 44.58 -20.54 13.47
C ARG A 432 44.65 -22.07 13.51
N GLN A 433 44.13 -22.75 12.48
CA GLN A 433 44.22 -24.21 12.39
C GLN A 433 45.68 -24.66 12.18
N ALA A 434 46.44 -23.99 11.30
CA ALA A 434 47.85 -24.28 11.08
C ALA A 434 48.70 -24.10 12.36
N LEU A 435 48.42 -23.05 13.16
CA LEU A 435 49.07 -22.83 14.46
C LEU A 435 48.75 -23.93 15.48
N GLN A 436 47.52 -24.45 15.48
CA GLN A 436 47.13 -25.57 16.34
C GLN A 436 47.84 -26.87 15.93
N GLU A 437 47.99 -27.13 14.63
CA GLU A 437 48.69 -28.30 14.11
C GLU A 437 50.20 -28.27 14.41
N THR A 438 50.84 -27.09 14.32
CA THR A 438 52.26 -26.93 14.69
C THR A 438 52.50 -27.12 16.19
N GLN A 439 51.61 -26.59 17.05
CA GLN A 439 51.69 -26.81 18.50
C GLN A 439 51.45 -28.28 18.90
N GLY A 440 50.56 -28.99 18.20
CA GLY A 440 50.33 -30.42 18.43
C GLY A 440 51.53 -31.31 18.05
N THR A 441 52.30 -30.89 17.04
CA THR A 441 53.46 -31.66 16.56
C THR A 441 54.68 -31.48 17.47
N GLN A 442 54.92 -30.28 18.01
CA GLN A 442 55.99 -30.04 18.99
C GLN A 442 55.78 -30.78 20.31
N GLY A 443 54.55 -30.87 20.82
CA GLY A 443 54.25 -31.64 22.03
C GLY A 443 54.47 -33.15 21.87
N THR A 444 54.42 -33.67 20.63
CA THR A 444 54.67 -35.10 20.35
C THR A 444 56.17 -35.40 20.30
N GLN A 445 57.00 -34.47 19.80
CA GLN A 445 58.46 -34.64 19.77
C GLN A 445 59.10 -34.51 21.17
N GLU A 446 58.66 -33.57 22.01
CA GLU A 446 59.13 -33.48 23.40
C GLU A 446 58.78 -34.73 24.22
N SER A 447 57.64 -35.37 23.92
CA SER A 447 57.25 -36.63 24.58
C SER A 447 58.13 -37.82 24.15
N GLN A 448 58.62 -37.83 22.91
CA GLN A 448 59.53 -38.88 22.41
C GLN A 448 60.97 -38.70 22.93
N GLU A 449 61.51 -37.48 22.98
CA GLU A 449 62.83 -37.23 23.58
C GLU A 449 62.88 -37.54 25.09
N THR A 450 61.76 -37.34 25.79
CA THR A 450 61.65 -37.71 27.21
C THR A 450 61.62 -39.23 27.41
N GLN A 451 61.03 -39.99 26.48
CA GLN A 451 61.04 -41.46 26.51
C GLN A 451 62.42 -42.04 26.16
N GLU A 452 63.11 -41.53 25.14
CA GLU A 452 64.48 -41.98 24.80
C GLU A 452 65.49 -41.68 25.91
N SER A 453 65.32 -40.56 26.62
CA SER A 453 66.17 -40.22 27.77
C SER A 453 65.96 -41.16 28.96
N GLN A 454 64.74 -41.69 29.15
CA GLN A 454 64.46 -42.67 30.21
C GLN A 454 64.98 -44.07 29.86
N GLU A 455 64.85 -44.54 28.61
CA GLU A 455 65.41 -45.83 28.18
C GLU A 455 66.96 -45.85 28.21
N THR A 456 67.61 -44.70 27.97
CA THR A 456 69.07 -44.59 28.05
C THR A 456 69.57 -44.64 29.50
N GLN A 457 68.76 -44.18 30.47
CA GLN A 457 69.09 -44.27 31.90
C GLN A 457 68.93 -45.70 32.45
N GLU A 458 67.87 -46.43 32.08
CA GLU A 458 67.71 -47.84 32.47
C GLU A 458 68.79 -48.77 31.87
N SER A 459 69.27 -48.44 30.66
CA SER A 459 70.33 -49.23 30.01
C SER A 459 71.71 -49.08 30.66
N GLN A 460 71.97 -47.96 31.36
CA GLN A 460 73.23 -47.76 32.09
C GLN A 460 73.23 -48.42 33.48
N GLU A 461 72.08 -48.51 34.16
CA GLU A 461 71.97 -49.21 35.45
C GLU A 461 72.12 -50.74 35.35
N THR A 462 71.96 -51.31 34.15
CA THR A 462 72.04 -52.77 33.95
C THR A 462 73.46 -53.27 33.65
N GLN A 463 74.47 -52.38 33.53
CA GLN A 463 75.88 -52.76 33.30
C GLN A 463 76.77 -52.71 34.56
N GLU A 464 76.25 -52.26 35.72
CA GLU A 464 76.97 -52.22 37.00
C GLU A 464 76.49 -53.25 38.05
N SER A 465 75.75 -54.28 37.64
CA SER A 465 75.44 -55.48 38.45
C SER A 465 75.96 -56.74 37.77
#